data_AF-A0A9E1JDG8-F1
#
_entry.id   AF-A0A9E1JDG8-F1
#
_cell.length_a   1.000
_cell.length_b   1.000
_cell.length_c   1.000
_cell.angle_alpha   90.00
_cell.angle_beta   90.00
_cell.angle_gamma   90.00
#
_symmetry.space_group_name_H-M   'P 1'
#
loop_
_entity.id
_entity.type
_entity.pdbx_description
1 polymer ?
#
loop_
_entity_poly.entity_id
_entity_poly.type
_entity_poly.pdbx_seq_one_letter_code
_entity_poly.pdbx_strand_id
1 'polypeptide(L)'
;MNKKNIFKESMDLQIAAKSIGLDWLEVDGIISKIREETEEVDEAIKNHDNTAIKEELGDLVFTILCLMRHLDYDPEEIIELANLKFKKRYEQVLKLLKEQGKNYANPEEMEKLWQIIKKQS
;
A
#
# COMPACT_ATOMS: atom_id res chain seq x y z
N MET A 1 3.59 -27.27 -2.22
CA MET A 1 4.60 -26.19 -2.19
C MET A 1 4.15 -25.16 -1.17
N ASN A 2 4.88 -24.99 -0.07
CA ASN A 2 4.68 -23.81 0.78
C ASN A 2 4.97 -22.59 -0.10
N LYS A 3 3.96 -21.74 -0.32
CA LYS A 3 4.20 -20.44 -0.96
C LYS A 3 5.21 -19.70 -0.10
N LYS A 4 6.32 -19.28 -0.72
CA LYS A 4 7.31 -18.42 -0.07
C LYS A 4 6.59 -17.14 0.39
N ASN A 5 6.67 -16.83 1.68
CA ASN A 5 6.16 -15.56 2.18
C ASN A 5 7.17 -14.47 1.79
N ILE A 6 6.84 -13.72 0.73
CA ILE A 6 7.73 -12.72 0.15
C ILE A 6 7.93 -11.51 1.08
N PHE A 7 6.93 -11.18 1.91
CA PHE A 7 7.05 -10.11 2.91
C PHE A 7 8.05 -10.50 3.98
N LYS A 8 7.96 -11.73 4.48
CA LYS A 8 8.92 -12.27 5.44
C LYS A 8 10.34 -12.30 4.88
N GLU A 9 10.53 -12.76 3.65
CA GLU A 9 11.84 -12.75 3.00
C GLU A 9 12.41 -11.33 2.91
N SER A 10 11.60 -10.34 2.51
CA SER A 10 12.03 -8.94 2.44
C SER A 10 12.44 -8.40 3.82
N MET A 11 11.68 -8.70 4.87
CA MET A 11 12.02 -8.30 6.24
C MET A 11 13.29 -8.98 6.74
N ASP A 12 13.48 -10.28 6.47
CA ASP A 12 14.69 -11.03 6.84
C ASP A 12 15.94 -10.42 6.16
N LEU A 13 15.82 -10.01 4.89
CA LEU A 13 16.90 -9.32 4.17
C LEU A 13 17.26 -7.98 4.82
N GLN A 14 16.28 -7.20 5.26
CA GLN A 14 16.52 -5.94 5.96
C GLN A 14 17.17 -6.14 7.33
N ILE A 15 16.80 -7.20 8.05
CA ILE A 15 17.44 -7.59 9.32
C ILE A 15 18.89 -7.98 9.07
N ALA A 16 19.16 -8.78 8.02
CA ALA A 16 20.50 -9.15 7.63
C ALA A 16 21.34 -7.92 7.23
N ALA A 17 20.76 -7.00 6.45
CA ALA A 17 21.40 -5.73 6.08
C ALA A 17 21.75 -4.90 7.32
N LYS A 18 20.82 -4.76 8.28
CA LYS A 18 21.08 -4.09 9.55
C LYS A 18 22.25 -4.71 10.33
N SER A 19 22.34 -6.04 10.36
CA SER A 19 23.38 -6.75 11.11
C SER A 19 24.81 -6.44 10.64
N ILE A 20 24.97 -6.03 9.37
CA ILE A 20 26.26 -5.63 8.78
C ILE A 20 26.45 -4.11 8.73
N GLY A 21 25.54 -3.34 9.33
CA GLY A 21 25.58 -1.89 9.25
C GLY A 21 25.17 -1.37 7.87
N LEU A 22 24.11 -1.94 7.28
CA LEU A 22 23.44 -1.47 6.08
C LEU A 22 21.98 -1.17 6.40
N ASP A 23 21.72 -0.50 7.53
CA ASP A 23 20.40 -0.04 7.94
C ASP A 23 20.57 1.04 9.02
N TRP A 24 20.50 2.31 8.62
CA TRP A 24 20.82 3.46 9.48
C TRP A 24 19.72 4.52 9.50
N LEU A 25 18.53 4.19 9.02
CA LEU A 25 17.42 5.13 8.98
C LEU A 25 16.57 4.96 10.24
N GLU A 26 16.56 6.01 11.06
CA GLU A 26 15.47 6.24 12.02
C GLU A 26 14.15 6.46 11.27
N VAL A 27 13.01 6.37 11.96
CA VAL A 27 11.67 6.49 11.34
C VAL A 27 11.55 7.68 10.40
N ASP A 28 12.06 8.86 10.78
CA ASP A 28 12.02 10.06 9.94
C ASP A 28 12.81 9.91 8.62
N GLY A 29 13.92 9.17 8.66
CA GLY A 29 14.70 8.83 7.48
C GLY A 29 13.95 7.87 6.55
N ILE A 30 13.27 6.86 7.12
CA ILE A 30 12.44 5.93 6.34
C ILE A 30 11.28 6.69 5.67
N ILE A 31 10.60 7.58 6.39
CA ILE A 31 9.52 8.41 5.84
C ILE A 31 10.04 9.33 4.72
N SER A 32 11.24 9.89 4.87
CA SER A 32 11.85 10.70 3.82
C SER A 32 12.13 9.88 2.57
N LYS A 33 12.66 8.66 2.72
CA LYS A 33 12.89 7.74 1.60
C LYS A 33 11.58 7.33 0.91
N ILE A 34 10.51 7.05 1.65
CA ILE A 34 9.18 6.77 1.04
C ILE A 34 8.73 7.91 0.11
N ARG A 35 9.01 9.17 0.47
CA ARG A 35 8.66 10.33 -0.38
C ARG A 35 9.52 10.38 -1.64
N GLU A 36 10.83 10.17 -1.50
CA GLU A 36 11.78 10.08 -2.62
C GLU A 36 11.36 8.99 -3.61
N GLU A 37 11.13 7.76 -3.14
CA GLU A 37 10.68 6.62 -3.97
C GLU A 37 9.34 6.91 -4.66
N THR A 38 8.45 7.67 -4.00
CA THR A 38 7.18 8.09 -4.62
C THR A 38 7.41 9.08 -5.76
N GLU A 39 8.38 9.99 -5.62
CA GLU A 39 8.77 10.93 -6.67
C GLU A 39 9.44 10.20 -7.85
N GLU A 40 10.28 9.20 -7.58
CA GLU A 40 10.93 8.36 -8.60
C GLU A 40 9.90 7.54 -9.41
N VAL A 41 8.90 6.94 -8.75
CA VAL A 41 7.76 6.29 -9.43
C VAL A 41 7.02 7.27 -10.35
N ASP A 42 6.74 8.49 -9.88
CA ASP A 42 6.04 9.51 -10.68
C ASP A 42 6.86 9.95 -11.89
N GLU A 43 8.18 10.12 -11.74
CA GLU A 43 9.09 10.41 -12.84
C GLU A 43 9.13 9.27 -13.87
N ALA A 44 9.26 8.02 -13.42
CA ALA A 44 9.28 6.85 -14.28
C ALA A 44 7.98 6.72 -15.12
N ILE A 45 6.82 7.01 -14.50
CA ILE A 45 5.52 7.04 -15.19
C ILE A 45 5.49 8.13 -16.27
N LYS A 46 5.94 9.35 -15.95
CA LYS A 46 5.98 10.48 -16.89
C LYS A 46 6.90 10.20 -18.08
N ASN A 47 7.98 9.46 -17.85
CA ASN A 47 8.94 9.07 -18.89
C ASN A 47 8.48 7.83 -19.68
N HIS A 48 7.34 7.21 -19.33
CA HIS A 48 6.84 5.97 -19.92
C HIS A 48 7.84 4.81 -19.89
N ASP A 49 8.74 4.80 -18.91
CA ASP A 49 9.75 3.75 -18.75
C ASP A 49 9.20 2.62 -17.88
N ASN A 50 8.64 1.59 -18.52
CA ASN A 50 8.08 0.44 -17.80
C ASN A 50 9.10 -0.36 -16.98
N THR A 51 10.40 -0.27 -17.33
CA THR A 51 11.44 -0.96 -16.56
C THR A 51 11.66 -0.21 -15.25
N ALA A 52 11.88 1.11 -15.34
CA ALA A 52 12.03 1.96 -14.17
C ALA A 52 10.78 1.92 -13.28
N ILE A 53 9.57 2.03 -13.84
CA ILE A 53 8.32 1.94 -13.05
C ILE A 53 8.29 0.68 -12.18
N LYS A 54 8.73 -0.46 -12.71
CA LYS A 54 8.72 -1.72 -11.96
C LYS A 54 9.79 -1.74 -10.86
N GLU A 55 10.95 -1.15 -11.12
CA GLU A 55 12.05 -1.00 -10.17
C GLU A 55 11.63 -0.10 -9.01
N GLU A 56 11.19 1.12 -9.30
CA GLU A 56 10.80 2.11 -8.27
C GLU A 56 9.58 1.67 -7.46
N LEU A 57 8.61 0.97 -8.08
CA LEU A 57 7.51 0.35 -7.32
C LEU A 57 8.01 -0.72 -6.35
N GLY A 58 9.06 -1.45 -6.74
CA GLY A 58 9.73 -2.42 -5.89
C GLY A 58 10.37 -1.75 -4.68
N ASP A 59 11.13 -0.68 -4.91
CA ASP A 59 11.86 0.05 -3.87
C ASP A 59 10.91 0.82 -2.93
N LEU A 60 9.81 1.38 -3.45
CA LEU A 60 8.74 1.94 -2.64
C LEU A 60 8.11 0.88 -1.71
N VAL A 61 7.76 -0.30 -2.24
CA VAL A 61 7.20 -1.39 -1.42
C VAL A 61 8.22 -1.88 -0.39
N PHE A 62 9.49 -2.03 -0.78
CA PHE A 62 10.56 -2.44 0.11
C PHE A 62 10.76 -1.44 1.26
N THR A 63 10.71 -0.15 0.97
CA THR A 63 10.82 0.93 1.96
C THR A 63 9.60 0.97 2.89
N ILE A 64 8.40 0.71 2.39
CA ILE A 64 7.20 0.56 3.23
C ILE A 64 7.34 -0.64 4.18
N LEU A 65 7.87 -1.78 3.71
CA LEU A 65 8.14 -2.94 4.57
C LEU A 65 9.22 -2.63 5.63
N CYS A 66 10.19 -1.77 5.29
CA CYS A 66 11.17 -1.27 6.25
C CYS A 66 10.51 -0.47 7.37
N LEU A 67 9.54 0.39 7.05
CA LEU A 67 8.75 1.11 8.03
C LEU A 67 7.94 0.16 8.92
N MET A 68 7.26 -0.82 8.33
CA MET A 68 6.47 -1.82 9.09
C MET A 68 7.37 -2.58 10.07
N ARG A 69 8.53 -3.07 9.61
CA ARG A 69 9.51 -3.75 10.46
C ARG A 69 10.02 -2.85 11.58
N HIS A 70 10.36 -1.60 11.28
CA HIS A 70 10.87 -0.66 12.28
C HIS A 70 9.83 -0.37 13.36
N LEU A 71 8.55 -0.34 13.00
CA LEU A 71 7.42 -0.13 13.90
C LEU A 71 6.85 -1.43 14.51
N ASP A 72 7.50 -2.57 14.28
CA ASP A 72 7.09 -3.90 14.78
C ASP A 72 5.67 -4.32 14.35
N TYR A 73 5.32 -4.05 13.09
CA TYR A 73 4.05 -4.48 12.49
C TYR A 73 4.22 -5.61 11.47
N ASP A 74 3.28 -6.55 11.48
CA ASP A 74 3.17 -7.60 10.46
C ASP A 74 2.49 -7.06 9.18
N PRO A 75 3.14 -7.13 8.01
CA PRO A 75 2.55 -6.71 6.74
C PRO A 75 1.29 -7.48 6.37
N GLU A 76 1.20 -8.77 6.71
CA GLU A 76 0.02 -9.58 6.40
C GLU A 76 -1.20 -9.08 7.16
N GLU A 77 -1.03 -8.80 8.45
CA GLU A 77 -2.08 -8.23 9.29
C GLU A 77 -2.52 -6.85 8.78
N ILE A 78 -1.58 -5.97 8.45
CA ILE A 78 -1.90 -4.62 7.94
C ILE A 78 -2.75 -4.70 6.66
N ILE A 79 -2.36 -5.55 5.72
CA ILE A 79 -3.10 -5.71 4.45
C ILE A 79 -4.44 -6.40 4.68
N GLU A 80 -4.54 -7.36 5.59
CA GLU A 80 -5.81 -7.98 5.96
C GLU A 80 -6.79 -6.94 6.51
N LEU A 81 -6.36 -6.09 7.45
CA LEU A 81 -7.18 -5.01 8.00
C LEU A 81 -7.60 -4.00 6.93
N ALA A 82 -6.70 -3.63 6.01
CA ALA A 82 -7.03 -2.76 4.89
C ALA A 82 -8.09 -3.38 3.97
N ASN A 83 -7.97 -4.67 3.67
CA ASN A 83 -8.92 -5.44 2.85
C ASN A 83 -10.29 -5.55 3.51
N LEU A 84 -10.35 -5.87 4.82
CA LEU A 84 -11.59 -5.93 5.58
C LEU A 84 -12.34 -4.60 5.56
N LYS A 85 -11.61 -3.49 5.78
CA LYS A 85 -12.16 -2.14 5.69
C LYS A 85 -12.69 -1.83 4.29
N PHE A 86 -11.94 -2.17 3.24
CA PHE A 86 -12.39 -1.95 1.86
C PHE A 86 -13.63 -2.79 1.54
N LYS A 87 -13.65 -4.07 1.90
CA LYS A 87 -14.78 -4.99 1.68
C LYS A 87 -16.06 -4.49 2.32
N LYS A 88 -16.00 -4.06 3.59
CA LYS A 88 -17.15 -3.47 4.30
C LYS A 88 -17.70 -2.25 3.55
N ARG A 89 -16.83 -1.36 3.09
CA ARG A 89 -17.23 -0.15 2.34
C ARG A 89 -17.82 -0.50 0.97
N TYR A 90 -17.22 -1.47 0.29
CA TYR A 90 -17.70 -1.94 -1.00
C TYR A 90 -19.11 -2.56 -0.91
N GLU A 91 -19.37 -3.38 0.11
CA GLU A 91 -20.71 -3.94 0.37
C GLU A 91 -21.76 -2.84 0.62
N GLN A 92 -21.38 -1.76 1.31
CA GLN A 92 -22.25 -0.60 1.50
C GLN A 92 -22.52 0.16 0.19
N VAL A 93 -21.51 0.33 -0.68
CA VAL A 93 -21.70 0.91 -2.02
C VAL A 93 -22.73 0.08 -2.80
N LEU A 94 -22.57 -1.25 -2.83
CA LEU A 94 -23.49 -2.14 -3.55
C LEU A 94 -24.94 -2.02 -3.03
N LYS A 95 -25.11 -1.91 -1.71
CA LYS A 95 -26.43 -1.70 -1.10
C LYS A 95 -27.06 -0.38 -1.56
N LEU A 96 -26.33 0.72 -1.47
CA LEU A 96 -26.83 2.05 -1.87
C LEU A 96 -27.16 2.13 -3.36
N LEU A 97 -26.34 1.52 -4.23
CA LEU A 97 -26.62 1.46 -5.65
C LEU A 97 -27.90 0.66 -5.94
N LYS A 98 -28.07 -0.48 -5.28
CA LYS A 98 -29.28 -1.30 -5.41
C LYS A 98 -30.53 -0.56 -4.95
N GLU A 99 -30.46 0.20 -3.85
CA GLU A 99 -31.55 1.06 -3.36
C GLU A 99 -31.93 2.15 -4.37
N GLN A 100 -30.98 2.62 -5.19
CA GLN A 100 -31.22 3.57 -6.28
C GLN A 100 -31.63 2.90 -7.60
N GLY A 101 -31.79 1.58 -7.63
CA GLY A 101 -32.05 0.82 -8.86
C GLY A 101 -30.89 0.87 -9.87
N LYS A 102 -29.68 1.18 -9.41
CA LYS A 102 -28.46 1.28 -10.21
C LYS A 102 -27.54 0.08 -9.95
N ASN A 103 -26.78 -0.30 -10.97
CA ASN A 103 -25.70 -1.28 -10.87
C ASN A 103 -24.31 -0.67 -11.10
N TYR A 104 -24.27 0.64 -11.35
CA TYR A 104 -23.07 1.39 -11.69
C TYR A 104 -23.20 2.82 -11.16
N ALA A 105 -22.06 3.41 -10.79
CA ALA A 105 -21.94 4.83 -10.46
C ALA A 105 -20.81 5.40 -11.32
N ASN A 106 -21.04 6.59 -11.90
CA ASN A 106 -19.93 7.33 -12.49
C ASN A 106 -18.96 7.84 -11.40
N PRO A 107 -17.76 8.35 -11.73
CA PRO A 107 -16.77 8.77 -10.74
C PRO A 107 -17.28 9.80 -9.73
N GLU A 108 -18.11 10.76 -10.15
CA GLU A 108 -18.67 11.78 -9.26
C GLU A 108 -19.69 11.18 -8.28
N GLU A 109 -20.55 10.29 -8.76
CA GLU A 109 -21.49 9.55 -7.93
C GLU A 109 -20.77 8.62 -6.95
N MET A 110 -19.74 7.92 -7.41
CA MET A 110 -18.93 7.04 -6.57
C MET A 110 -18.25 7.82 -5.45
N GLU A 111 -17.68 9.00 -5.76
CA GLU A 111 -17.06 9.85 -4.74
C GLU A 111 -18.09 10.28 -3.67
N LYS A 112 -19.29 10.70 -4.08
CA LYS A 112 -20.37 11.05 -3.14
C LYS A 112 -20.75 9.86 -2.26
N LEU A 113 -20.96 8.68 -2.84
CA LEU A 113 -21.27 7.45 -2.10
C LEU A 113 -20.14 7.08 -1.13
N TRP A 114 -18.89 7.19 -1.59
CA TRP A 114 -17.70 6.85 -0.81
C TRP A 114 -17.51 7.76 0.40
N GLN A 115 -17.77 9.07 0.25
CA GLN A 115 -17.70 10.03 1.36
C GLN A 115 -18.81 9.78 2.40
N ILE A 116 -20.03 9.42 1.97
CA ILE A 116 -21.12 9.05 2.89
C ILE A 116 -20.71 7.83 3.73
N ILE A 117 -20.16 6.81 3.06
CA ILE A 117 -19.72 5.56 3.68
C ILE A 117 -18.55 5.78 4.66
N LYS A 118 -17.57 6.59 4.28
CA LYS A 118 -16.44 6.95 5.15
C LYS A 118 -16.89 7.60 6.46
N LYS A 119 -17.96 8.41 6.45
CA LYS A 119 -18.50 9.06 7.67
C LYS A 119 -19.23 8.10 8.63
N GLN A 120 -19.63 6.92 8.15
CA GLN A 120 -20.37 5.92 8.92
C GLN A 120 -19.48 4.77 9.42
N SER A 121 -18.19 4.76 9.06
CA SER A 121 -17.26 3.64 9.31
C SER A 121 -16.12 4.00 10.25
#